data_AF-A0A6C1QJQ8-F1
#
_entry.id   AF-A0A6C1QJQ8-F1
#
_cell.length_a   1.000
_cell.length_b   1.000
_cell.length_c   1.000
_cell.angle_alpha   90.00
_cell.angle_beta   90.00
_cell.angle_gamma   90.00
#
_symmetry.space_group_name_H-M   'P 1'
#
loop_
_entity.id
_entity.type
_entity.pdbx_description
1 polymer ?
#
loop_
_entity_poly.entity_id
_entity_poly.type
_entity_poly.pdbx_seq_one_letter_code
_entity_poly.pdbx_strand_id
1 'polypeptide(L)'
;SLTIPWDVNTGTLTYTLDISNIQKEVRGIEFLKAGSIMMLMDTERRAVLQYNLTEPYNISTATFTDSFDVSQQTQQGRGLSFSADETIMYVTGRDEEKIFQYELVK
;
A
#
# COMPACT_ATOMS: atom_id res chain seq x y z
N SER A 1 11.34 -9.08 24.80
CA SER A 1 10.02 -8.45 25.00
C SER A 1 10.20 -6.95 24.91
N LEU A 2 9.47 -6.27 24.03
CA LEU A 2 9.44 -4.80 24.01
C LEU A 2 8.85 -4.35 25.34
N THR A 3 9.55 -3.49 26.06
CA THR A 3 9.12 -3.00 27.37
C THR A 3 7.99 -1.99 27.28
N ILE A 4 7.74 -1.40 26.10
CA ILE A 4 6.53 -0.64 25.74
C ILE A 4 6.28 -0.86 24.23
N PRO A 5 5.18 -1.52 23.81
CA PRO A 5 4.84 -1.58 22.39
C PRO A 5 4.44 -0.17 21.89
N TRP A 6 4.73 0.13 20.62
CA TRP A 6 4.34 1.38 19.93
C TRP A 6 5.06 2.67 20.36
N ASP A 7 6.23 2.60 21.02
CA ASP A 7 7.04 3.79 21.29
C ASP A 7 7.75 4.31 20.03
N VAL A 8 7.18 5.33 19.41
CA VAL A 8 7.68 5.94 18.17
C VAL A 8 9.07 6.56 18.33
N ASN A 9 9.51 6.87 19.54
CA ASN A 9 10.85 7.45 19.77
C ASN A 9 11.96 6.40 19.70
N THR A 10 11.61 5.11 19.69
CA THR A 10 12.57 4.00 19.55
C THR A 10 12.83 3.60 18.09
N GLY A 11 12.25 4.34 17.14
CA GLY A 11 12.39 4.07 15.71
C GLY A 11 13.86 4.12 15.26
N THR A 12 14.30 3.05 14.58
CA THR A 12 15.61 2.99 13.91
C THR A 12 15.39 2.53 12.47
N LEU A 13 16.07 3.17 11.52
CA LEU A 13 16.02 2.76 10.11
C LEU A 13 16.85 1.48 9.94
N THR A 14 16.19 0.37 9.60
CA THR A 14 16.86 -0.94 9.41
C THR A 14 17.09 -1.27 7.94
N TYR A 15 16.25 -0.76 7.04
CA TYR A 15 16.31 -1.05 5.62
C TYR A 15 15.62 0.04 4.79
N THR A 16 16.11 0.27 3.58
CA THR A 16 15.49 1.14 2.57
C THR A 16 15.31 0.32 1.29
N LEU A 17 14.07 0.21 0.82
CA LEU A 17 13.76 -0.37 -0.49
C LEU A 17 13.71 0.76 -1.53
N ASP A 18 14.56 0.68 -2.56
CA ASP A 18 14.48 1.57 -3.71
C ASP A 18 13.44 1.04 -4.70
N ILE A 19 12.38 1.83 -4.92
CA ILE A 19 11.29 1.54 -5.86
C ILE A 19 11.20 2.60 -6.97
N SER A 20 12.25 3.41 -7.15
CA SER A 20 12.27 4.55 -8.10
C SER A 20 12.05 4.14 -9.55
N ASN A 21 12.32 2.88 -9.90
CA ASN A 21 12.05 2.32 -11.22
C ASN A 21 10.56 1.97 -11.45
N ILE A 22 9.75 1.87 -10.39
CA ILE A 22 8.32 1.53 -10.45
C ILE A 22 7.43 2.73 -10.15
N GLN A 23 7.72 3.46 -9.06
CA GLN A 23 6.85 4.52 -8.55
C GLN A 23 6.99 5.84 -9.30
N LYS A 24 5.96 6.69 -9.17
CA LYS A 24 5.97 8.10 -9.57
C LYS A 24 5.73 9.01 -8.37
N GLU A 25 4.70 8.75 -7.56
CA GLU A 25 4.44 9.48 -6.31
C GLU A 25 3.67 8.60 -5.30
N VAL A 26 4.35 7.76 -4.51
CA VAL A 26 3.70 6.92 -3.49
C VAL A 26 3.26 7.71 -2.26
N ARG A 27 2.11 7.33 -1.67
CA ARG A 27 1.54 7.95 -0.46
C ARG A 27 1.09 6.94 0.58
N GLY A 28 0.01 6.22 0.30
CA GLY A 28 -0.57 5.22 1.22
C GLY A 28 0.17 3.88 1.14
N ILE A 29 0.22 3.17 2.25
CA ILE A 29 0.78 1.81 2.36
C ILE A 29 -0.12 0.95 3.25
N GLU A 30 -0.31 -0.31 2.88
CA GLU A 30 -1.02 -1.29 3.70
C GLU A 30 -0.46 -2.70 3.50
N PHE A 31 -0.51 -3.52 4.54
CA PHE A 31 -0.05 -4.91 4.51
C PHE A 31 -1.25 -5.85 4.62
N LEU A 32 -1.34 -6.80 3.69
CA LEU A 32 -2.38 -7.83 3.63
C LEU A 32 -1.78 -9.22 3.82
N LYS A 33 -2.64 -10.23 3.94
CA LYS A 33 -2.28 -11.64 4.05
C LYS A 33 -1.24 -11.88 5.13
N ALA A 34 -1.52 -11.31 6.32
CA ALA A 34 -0.62 -11.33 7.47
C ALA A 34 0.80 -10.82 7.16
N GLY A 35 0.93 -9.82 6.27
CA GLY A 35 2.19 -9.16 5.95
C GLY A 35 2.90 -9.66 4.68
N SER A 36 2.35 -10.69 4.01
CA SER A 36 2.97 -11.24 2.79
C SER A 36 2.65 -10.46 1.51
N ILE A 37 1.70 -9.53 1.57
CA ILE A 37 1.40 -8.59 0.48
C ILE A 37 1.51 -7.17 1.01
N MET A 38 2.18 -6.30 0.26
CA MET A 38 2.27 -4.87 0.51
C MET A 38 1.64 -4.11 -0.65
N MET A 39 0.70 -3.22 -0.33
CA MET A 39 -0.04 -2.41 -1.29
C MET A 39 0.36 -0.94 -1.13
N LEU A 40 0.64 -0.24 -2.23
CA LEU A 40 1.01 1.18 -2.21
C LEU A 40 0.06 1.99 -3.10
N MET A 41 -0.47 3.11 -2.63
CA MET A 41 -1.18 4.06 -3.49
C MET A 41 -0.16 5.01 -4.14
N ASP A 42 -0.09 5.02 -5.46
CA ASP A 42 0.74 5.94 -6.25
C ASP A 42 -0.12 6.97 -6.97
N THR A 43 -0.02 8.23 -6.51
CA THR A 43 -0.87 9.34 -6.97
C THR A 43 -0.59 9.71 -8.42
N GLU A 44 0.68 9.90 -8.80
CA GLU A 44 1.03 10.33 -10.15
C GLU A 44 0.85 9.20 -11.16
N ARG A 45 1.14 7.95 -10.75
CA ARG A 45 0.87 6.77 -11.57
C ARG A 45 -0.63 6.43 -11.64
N ARG A 46 -1.43 7.00 -10.73
CA ARG A 46 -2.89 6.76 -10.60
C ARG A 46 -3.23 5.29 -10.44
N ALA A 47 -2.41 4.59 -9.66
CA ALA A 47 -2.51 3.16 -9.51
C ALA A 47 -2.21 2.71 -8.08
N VAL A 48 -2.84 1.60 -7.67
CA VAL A 48 -2.41 0.84 -6.50
C VAL A 48 -1.37 -0.17 -6.96
N LEU A 49 -0.21 -0.21 -6.32
CA LEU A 49 0.91 -1.10 -6.63
C LEU A 49 0.93 -2.26 -5.65
N GLN A 50 1.07 -3.48 -6.15
CA GLN A 50 1.18 -4.69 -5.35
C GLN A 50 2.63 -5.20 -5.33
N TYR A 51 3.11 -5.50 -4.14
CA TYR A 51 4.36 -6.20 -3.90
C TYR A 51 4.10 -7.47 -3.09
N ASN A 52 4.69 -8.58 -3.51
CA ASN A 52 4.72 -9.80 -2.73
C ASN A 52 6.00 -9.84 -1.89
N LEU A 53 5.88 -10.23 -0.63
CA LEU A 53 6.97 -10.40 0.33
C LEU A 53 7.10 -11.89 0.65
N THR A 54 8.27 -12.47 0.39
CA THR A 54 8.52 -13.89 0.73
C THR A 54 8.64 -14.08 2.24
N GLU A 55 9.02 -13.03 2.96
CA GLU A 55 9.01 -12.97 4.42
C GLU A 55 8.04 -11.87 4.88
N PRO A 56 6.96 -12.20 5.61
CA PRO A 56 5.94 -11.23 5.99
C PRO A 56 6.53 -10.01 6.73
N TYR A 57 6.08 -8.81 6.34
CA TYR A 57 6.54 -7.51 6.86
C TYR A 57 8.02 -7.16 6.61
N ASN A 58 8.81 -8.06 6.01
CA ASN A 58 10.19 -7.77 5.62
C ASN A 58 10.25 -7.21 4.20
N ILE A 59 10.25 -5.87 4.09
CA ILE A 59 10.29 -5.17 2.80
C ILE A 59 11.56 -5.41 1.98
N SER A 60 12.64 -5.97 2.57
CA SER A 60 13.83 -6.37 1.80
C SER A 60 13.58 -7.56 0.88
N THR A 61 12.47 -8.27 1.11
CA THR A 61 12.01 -9.39 0.28
C THR A 61 10.88 -9.01 -0.67
N ALA A 62 10.51 -7.72 -0.71
CA ALA A 62 9.42 -7.24 -1.53
C ALA A 62 9.79 -7.29 -3.02
N THR A 63 8.88 -7.83 -3.82
CA THR A 63 9.00 -7.88 -5.29
C THR A 63 7.75 -7.31 -5.92
N PHE A 64 7.92 -6.33 -6.82
CA PHE A 64 6.79 -5.77 -7.57
C PHE A 64 6.10 -6.88 -8.35
N THR A 65 4.78 -6.97 -8.19
CA THR A 65 3.97 -8.04 -8.78
C THR A 65 3.03 -7.48 -9.83
N ASP A 66 2.22 -6.47 -9.47
CA ASP A 66 1.20 -5.93 -10.36
C ASP A 66 0.77 -4.51 -9.96
N SER A 67 -0.10 -3.89 -10.76
CA SER A 67 -0.75 -2.62 -10.44
C SER A 67 -2.19 -2.56 -10.92
N PHE A 68 -3.05 -1.90 -10.14
CA PHE A 68 -4.44 -1.64 -10.47
C PHE A 68 -4.67 -0.15 -10.75
N ASP A 69 -5.14 0.18 -11.95
CA ASP A 69 -5.41 1.56 -12.38
C ASP A 69 -6.70 2.09 -11.74
N VAL A 70 -6.62 3.26 -11.10
CA VAL A 70 -7.76 3.98 -10.51
C VAL A 70 -8.06 5.29 -11.26
N SER A 71 -7.39 5.55 -12.39
CA SER A 71 -7.49 6.79 -13.16
C SER A 71 -8.88 7.05 -13.75
N GLN A 72 -9.75 6.04 -13.83
CA GLN A 72 -11.15 6.22 -14.22
C GLN A 72 -11.99 6.83 -13.09
N GLN A 73 -11.53 6.76 -11.85
CA GLN A 73 -12.22 7.26 -10.66
C GLN A 73 -11.57 8.52 -10.09
N THR A 74 -10.24 8.59 -10.07
CA THR A 74 -9.50 9.70 -9.46
C THR A 74 -8.15 9.97 -10.12
N GLN A 75 -7.77 11.24 -10.27
CA GLN A 75 -6.40 11.62 -10.65
C GLN A 75 -5.52 11.90 -9.43
N GLN A 76 -6.09 12.00 -8.21
CA GLN A 76 -5.37 12.24 -6.97
C GLN A 76 -5.71 11.24 -5.86
N GLY A 77 -5.58 9.94 -6.15
CA GLY A 77 -5.67 8.88 -5.13
C GLY A 77 -4.58 9.04 -4.05
N ARG A 78 -4.93 8.97 -2.77
CA ARG A 78 -4.00 9.23 -1.65
C ARG A 78 -3.80 8.09 -0.67
N GLY A 79 -4.89 7.64 -0.06
CA GLY A 79 -4.88 6.56 0.91
C GLY A 79 -5.60 5.34 0.36
N LEU A 80 -5.29 4.19 0.95
CA LEU A 80 -6.02 2.96 0.74
C LEU A 80 -6.32 2.28 2.09
N SER A 81 -7.36 1.45 2.12
CA SER A 81 -7.70 0.54 3.22
C SER A 81 -8.33 -0.73 2.64
N PHE A 82 -8.26 -1.87 3.32
CA PHE A 82 -9.04 -3.07 2.95
C PHE A 82 -10.03 -3.51 4.03
N SER A 83 -11.06 -4.24 3.62
CA SER A 83 -11.92 -4.97 4.55
C SER A 83 -11.14 -6.06 5.31
N ALA A 84 -11.67 -6.49 6.45
CA ALA A 84 -11.02 -7.48 7.31
C ALA A 84 -10.79 -8.85 6.64
N ASP A 85 -11.60 -9.20 5.63
CA ASP A 85 -11.47 -10.41 4.83
C ASP A 85 -10.70 -10.18 3.50
N GLU A 86 -10.20 -8.96 3.29
CA GLU A 86 -9.38 -8.51 2.17
C GLU A 86 -10.06 -8.66 0.80
N THR A 87 -11.40 -8.69 0.78
CA THR A 87 -12.20 -8.78 -0.47
C THR A 87 -12.65 -7.43 -0.99
N ILE A 88 -12.49 -6.36 -0.21
CA ILE A 88 -12.87 -5.00 -0.60
C ILE A 88 -11.69 -4.07 -0.38
N MET A 89 -11.33 -3.32 -1.42
CA MET A 89 -10.37 -2.21 -1.36
C MET A 89 -11.11 -0.87 -1.36
N TYR A 90 -10.65 0.05 -0.52
CA TYR A 90 -11.13 1.43 -0.44
C TYR A 90 -10.00 2.37 -0.85
N VAL A 91 -10.28 3.37 -1.68
CA VAL A 91 -9.31 4.41 -2.09
C VAL A 91 -9.92 5.79 -1.87
N THR A 92 -9.15 6.71 -1.30
CA THR A 92 -9.55 8.13 -1.16
C THR A 92 -9.03 8.94 -2.34
N GLY A 93 -9.92 9.63 -3.05
CA GLY A 93 -9.58 10.58 -4.13
C GLY A 93 -9.71 12.02 -3.65
N ARG A 94 -8.61 12.79 -3.69
CA ARG A 94 -8.60 14.19 -3.20
C ARG A 94 -9.36 15.12 -4.14
N ASP A 95 -9.24 14.92 -5.43
CA ASP A 95 -9.82 15.76 -6.48
C ASP A 95 -11.33 15.59 -6.62
N GLU A 96 -11.85 14.38 -6.41
CA GLU A 96 -13.30 14.13 -6.43
C GLU A 96 -13.94 14.27 -5.05
N GLU A 97 -13.14 14.40 -3.99
CA GLU A 97 -13.59 14.41 -2.58
C GLU A 97 -14.44 13.18 -2.24
N LYS A 98 -14.04 12.01 -2.77
CA LYS A 98 -14.79 10.75 -2.68
C LYS A 98 -13.95 9.60 -2.13
N ILE A 99 -14.65 8.59 -1.66
CA ILE A 99 -14.12 7.26 -1.37
C ILE A 99 -14.64 6.32 -2.45
N PHE A 100 -13.75 5.56 -3.06
CA PHE A 100 -14.07 4.54 -4.05
C PHE A 100 -13.92 3.16 -3.42
N GLN A 101 -14.87 2.28 -3.69
CA GLN A 101 -14.88 0.90 -3.23
C GLN A 101 -14.73 -0.04 -4.43
N TYR A 102 -13.85 -1.04 -4.30
CA TYR A 102 -13.61 -2.06 -5.32
C TYR A 102 -13.76 -3.44 -4.68
N GLU A 103 -14.58 -4.29 -5.29
CA GLU A 103 -14.62 -5.72 -4.96
C GLU A 103 -13.45 -6.43 -5.65
N LEU A 104 -12.74 -7.26 -4.89
CA LEU A 104 -11.60 -8.02 -5.37
C LEU A 104 -12.00 -9.48 -5.48
N VAL A 105 -11.81 -10.04 -6.66
CA VAL A 105 -11.94 -11.47 -6.89
C VAL A 105 -10.62 -12.14 -6.51
N LYS A 106 -10.70 -13.22 -5.72
CA LYS A 106 -9.54 -14.02 -5.31
C LYS A 106 -9.01 -14.88 -6.44
#